data_AF-A0A352V4B8-F1
#
_entry.id   AF-A0A352V4B8-F1
#
_cell.length_a   1.000
_cell.length_b   1.000
_cell.length_c   1.000
_cell.angle_alpha   90.00
_cell.angle_beta   90.00
_cell.angle_gamma   90.00
#
_symmetry.space_group_name_H-M   'P 1'
#
loop_
_entity.id
_entity.type
_entity.pdbx_description
1 polymer ?
#
loop_
_entity_poly.entity_id
_entity_poly.type
_entity_poly.pdbx_seq_one_letter_code
_entity_poly.pdbx_strand_id
1 'polypeptide(L)'
;MALACDLRIAVPGAKVFYPVMKLGFLPQPSDPARLRALVGPARAKVILMAGQKIEAAEALAWGLVDRVVAPEALLAEVAALAADPQG
;
A
#
# COMPACT_ATOMS: atom_id res chain seq x y z
N MET A 1 -0.27 -9.38 2.26
CA MET A 1 -1.70 -9.16 2.54
C MET A 1 -2.23 -7.92 1.83
N ALA A 2 -1.80 -6.68 2.12
CA ALA A 2 -2.25 -5.49 1.37
C ALA A 2 -1.76 -5.40 -0.10
N LEU A 3 -0.54 -5.87 -0.39
CA LEU A 3 0.02 -5.89 -1.76
C LEU A 3 -0.71 -6.84 -2.71
N ALA A 4 -1.53 -7.73 -2.16
CA ALA A 4 -2.31 -8.70 -2.94
C ALA A 4 -3.70 -8.16 -3.32
N CYS A 5 -4.15 -7.08 -2.70
CA CYS A 5 -5.43 -6.45 -3.00
C CYS A 5 -5.34 -5.68 -4.33
N ASP A 6 -6.43 -5.71 -5.10
CA ASP A 6 -6.54 -4.95 -6.35
C ASP A 6 -6.60 -3.44 -6.09
N LEU A 7 -7.36 -3.04 -5.07
CA LEU A 7 -7.53 -1.66 -4.63
C LEU A 7 -7.01 -1.47 -3.20
N ARG A 8 -6.35 -0.33 -2.96
CA ARG A 8 -5.79 0.08 -1.67
C ARG A 8 -6.22 1.52 -1.37
N ILE A 9 -7.01 1.70 -0.33
CA ILE A 9 -7.48 3.01 0.14
C ILE A 9 -6.89 3.26 1.52
N ALA A 10 -6.42 4.48 1.75
CA ALA A 10 -5.86 4.90 3.03
C ALA A 10 -6.51 6.19 3.53
N VAL A 11 -6.13 6.60 4.73
CA VAL A 11 -6.54 7.87 5.35
C VAL A 11 -5.31 8.73 5.63
N PRO A 12 -5.47 10.06 5.77
CA PRO A 12 -4.39 10.92 6.26
C PRO A 12 -3.79 10.38 7.57
N GLY A 13 -2.46 10.37 7.66
CA GLY A 13 -1.73 9.85 8.83
C GLY A 13 -1.47 8.34 8.83
N ALA A 14 -2.00 7.58 7.87
CA ALA A 14 -1.61 6.18 7.68
C ALA A 14 -0.13 6.08 7.29
N LYS A 15 0.56 5.07 7.84
CA LYS A 15 1.98 4.80 7.59
C LYS A 15 2.14 3.42 7.02
N VAL A 16 2.88 3.30 5.91
CA VAL A 16 3.23 2.02 5.32
C VAL A 16 4.66 1.67 5.71
N PHE A 17 4.85 0.44 6.19
CA PHE A 17 6.14 -0.04 6.65
C PHE A 17 6.25 -1.55 6.44
N TYR A 18 7.36 -2.00 5.86
CA TYR A 18 7.62 -3.43 5.68
C TYR A 18 9.04 -3.81 6.15
N PRO A 19 9.29 -3.86 7.47
CA PRO A 19 10.63 -3.95 8.06
C PRO A 19 11.27 -5.33 8.10
N VAL A 20 10.73 -6.33 7.41
CA VAL A 20 11.18 -7.72 7.56
C VAL A 20 12.68 -7.89 7.38
N MET A 21 13.28 -7.26 6.36
CA MET A 21 14.73 -7.32 6.14
C MET A 21 15.51 -6.56 7.22
N LYS A 22 15.00 -5.43 7.70
CA LYS A 22 15.58 -4.70 8.85
C LYS A 22 15.56 -5.53 10.13
N LEU A 23 14.62 -6.47 10.24
CA LEU A 23 14.49 -7.40 11.36
C LEU A 23 15.25 -8.72 11.14
N GLY A 24 16.01 -8.86 10.06
CA GLY A 24 16.79 -10.06 9.76
C GLY A 24 16.02 -11.19 9.06
N PHE A 25 14.81 -10.91 8.57
CA PHE A 25 13.96 -11.88 7.89
C PHE A 25 13.83 -11.59 6.39
N LEU A 26 13.54 -12.63 5.61
CA LEU A 26 13.17 -12.47 4.22
C LEU A 26 11.70 -12.02 4.10
N PRO A 27 11.36 -11.18 3.10
CA PRO A 27 9.97 -10.91 2.77
C PRO A 27 9.27 -12.17 2.26
N GLN A 28 7.94 -12.19 2.35
CA GLN A 28 7.14 -13.24 1.72
C GLN A 28 7.49 -13.34 0.23
N PRO A 29 7.68 -14.54 -0.34
CA PRO A 29 8.26 -14.69 -1.69
C PRO A 29 7.54 -13.92 -2.80
N SER A 30 6.21 -13.76 -2.70
CA SER A 30 5.42 -13.04 -3.70
C SER A 30 5.44 -11.51 -3.55
N ASP A 31 5.80 -11.00 -2.37
CA ASP A 31 5.65 -9.59 -2.05
C ASP A 31 6.67 -8.66 -2.74
N PRO A 32 7.97 -9.01 -2.90
CA PRO A 32 8.90 -8.16 -3.64
C PRO A 32 8.48 -7.91 -5.08
N ALA A 33 7.94 -8.93 -5.75
CA ALA A 33 7.45 -8.81 -7.12
C ALA A 33 6.21 -7.88 -7.19
N ARG A 34 5.25 -8.07 -6.28
CA ARG A 34 4.06 -7.20 -6.18
C ARG A 34 4.42 -5.75 -5.85
N LEU A 35 5.26 -5.54 -4.83
CA LEU A 35 5.69 -4.20 -4.44
C LEU A 35 6.42 -3.49 -5.59
N ARG A 36 7.32 -4.19 -6.28
CA ARG A 36 8.00 -3.66 -7.47
C ARG A 36 7.03 -3.29 -8.58
N ALA A 37 5.98 -4.08 -8.80
CA ALA A 37 4.97 -3.77 -9.83
C ALA A 37 4.17 -2.51 -9.50
N LEU A 38 3.90 -2.26 -8.21
CA LEU A 38 3.14 -1.10 -7.76
C LEU A 38 3.95 0.19 -7.73
N VAL A 39 5.14 0.17 -7.11
CA VAL A 39 5.93 1.38 -6.87
C VAL A 39 7.19 1.48 -7.73
N GLY A 40 7.47 0.48 -8.56
CA GLY A 40 8.72 0.39 -9.31
C GLY A 40 9.91 -0.08 -8.47
N PRO A 41 11.03 -0.46 -9.13
CA PRO A 41 12.15 -1.13 -8.47
C PRO A 41 12.94 -0.24 -7.50
N ALA A 42 13.04 1.07 -7.76
CA ALA A 42 13.80 1.97 -6.90
C ALA A 42 13.12 2.14 -5.53
N ARG A 43 11.83 2.47 -5.52
CA ARG A 43 11.03 2.67 -4.31
C ARG A 43 10.81 1.37 -3.53
N ALA A 44 10.67 0.23 -4.22
CA ALA A 44 10.59 -1.07 -3.55
C ALA A 44 11.84 -1.36 -2.70
N LYS A 45 13.04 -1.01 -3.17
CA LYS A 45 14.28 -1.15 -2.39
C LYS A 45 14.34 -0.21 -1.18
N VAL A 46 13.82 1.01 -1.31
CA VAL A 46 13.71 1.96 -0.20
C VAL A 46 12.84 1.38 0.92
N ILE A 47 11.70 0.77 0.57
CA ILE A 47 10.80 0.17 1.55
C ILE A 47 11.40 -1.10 2.17
N LEU A 48 11.85 -2.05 1.34
CA LEU A 48 12.28 -3.37 1.82
C LEU A 48 13.71 -3.36 2.39
N MET A 49 14.67 -2.83 1.64
CA MET A 49 16.09 -2.91 1.99
C MET A 49 16.50 -1.81 2.97
N ALA A 50 16.11 -0.57 2.71
CA ALA A 50 16.40 0.54 3.63
C ALA A 50 15.45 0.55 4.84
N GLY A 51 14.34 -0.19 4.80
CA GLY A 51 13.37 -0.23 5.88
C GLY A 51 12.77 1.16 6.16
N GLN A 52 12.48 1.92 5.10
CA GLN A 52 11.89 3.24 5.24
C GLN A 52 10.38 3.14 5.50
N LYS A 53 9.89 3.93 6.46
CA LYS A 53 8.46 4.19 6.64
C LYS A 53 8.05 5.28 5.67
N ILE A 54 6.90 5.11 5.03
CA ILE A 54 6.32 6.10 4.12
C ILE A 54 4.93 6.50 4.61
N GLU A 55 4.57 7.76 4.41
CA GLU A 55 3.28 8.32 4.81
C GLU A 55 2.25 8.17 3.67
N ALA A 56 0.96 8.27 3.99
CA ALA A 56 -0.13 8.03 3.04
C ALA A 56 -0.02 8.84 1.73
N ALA A 57 0.39 10.12 1.80
CA ALA A 57 0.52 10.98 0.63
C ALA A 57 1.65 10.51 -0.31
N GLU A 58 2.77 10.05 0.25
CA GLU A 58 3.89 9.49 -0.52
C GLU A 58 3.51 8.13 -1.13
N ALA A 59 2.83 7.28 -0.35
CA ALA A 59 2.32 6.01 -0.83
C ALA A 59 1.34 6.18 -2.02
N LEU A 60 0.49 7.21 -1.98
CA LEU A 60 -0.39 7.59 -3.09
C LEU A 60 0.43 8.06 -4.31
N ALA A 61 1.35 9.00 -4.11
CA ALA A 61 2.21 9.52 -5.19
C ALA A 61 3.08 8.44 -5.85
N TRP A 62 3.39 7.37 -5.12
CA TRP A 62 4.18 6.25 -5.61
C TRP A 62 3.36 5.15 -6.29
N GLY A 63 2.03 5.20 -6.22
CA GLY A 63 1.13 4.16 -6.74
C GLY A 63 0.95 2.96 -5.81
N LEU A 64 1.39 3.03 -4.56
CA LEU A 64 1.16 1.98 -3.56
C LEU A 64 -0.26 2.04 -2.98
N VAL A 65 -0.83 3.23 -2.92
CA VAL A 65 -2.21 3.49 -2.48
C VAL A 65 -2.92 4.15 -3.65
N ASP A 66 -4.17 3.75 -3.89
CA ASP A 66 -4.96 4.22 -5.02
C ASP A 66 -5.80 5.45 -4.67
N ARG A 67 -6.24 5.56 -3.40
CA ARG A 67 -6.99 6.72 -2.88
C ARG A 67 -6.63 7.03 -1.43
N VAL A 68 -6.61 8.31 -1.08
CA VAL A 68 -6.53 8.77 0.32
C VAL A 68 -7.78 9.59 0.62
N VAL A 69 -8.56 9.18 1.62
CA VAL A 69 -9.86 9.79 1.96
C VAL A 69 -9.91 10.18 3.44
N ALA A 70 -10.81 11.09 3.81
CA ALA A 70 -11.04 11.42 5.22
C ALA A 70 -11.39 10.15 6.02
N PRO A 71 -10.93 10.01 7.28
CA PRO A 71 -11.21 8.84 8.10
C PRO A 71 -12.69 8.47 8.20
N GLU A 72 -13.55 9.49 8.30
CA GLU A 72 -15.00 9.36 8.44
C GLU A 72 -15.67 8.88 7.15
N ALA A 73 -15.03 9.09 6.00
CA ALA A 73 -15.52 8.68 4.69
C ALA A 73 -15.00 7.30 4.24
N LEU A 74 -14.01 6.73 4.92
CA LEU A 74 -13.30 5.52 4.47
C LEU A 74 -14.23 4.34 4.19
N LEU A 75 -15.11 4.00 5.13
CA LEU A 75 -16.00 2.85 4.98
C LEU A 75 -17.06 3.08 3.89
N ALA A 76 -17.56 4.31 3.76
CA ALA A 76 -18.52 4.66 2.71
C ALA A 76 -17.87 4.53 1.32
N GLU A 77 -16.65 5.01 1.16
CA GLU A 77 -15.89 4.91 -0.09
C GLU A 77 -15.61 3.44 -0.47
N VAL A 78 -15.18 2.62 0.50
CA VAL A 78 -14.96 1.18 0.29
C VAL A 78 -16.26 0.49 -0.13
N ALA A 79 -17.37 0.77 0.55
CA ALA A 79 -18.67 0.18 0.23
C ALA A 79 -19.14 0.59 -1.17
N ALA A 80 -18.95 1.84 -1.57
CA ALA A 80 -19.31 2.33 -2.90
C ALA A 80 -18.49 1.63 -4.01
N LEU A 81 -17.21 1.38 -3.79
CA LEU A 81 -16.35 0.68 -4.75
C LEU A 81 -16.62 -0.84 -4.82
N ALA A 82 -17.09 -1.42 -3.72
CA ALA A 82 -17.43 -2.84 -3.65
C ALA A 82 -18.87 -3.15 -4.09
N ALA A 83 -19.72 -2.13 -4.27
CA ALA A 83 -21.08 -2.30 -4.76
C ALA A 83 -21.07 -2.80 -6.21
N ASP A 84 -21.92 -3.79 -6.52
CA ASP A 84 -22.09 -4.28 -7.89
C ASP A 84 -22.65 -3.16 -8.78
N PRO A 85 -21.97 -2.78 -9.87
CA PRO A 85 -22.49 -1.78 -10.81
C PRO A 85 -23.76 -2.23 -11.54
N GLN A 86 -24.10 -3.53 -11.53
CA GLN A 86 -25.21 -4.14 -12.25
C GLN A 86 -26.43 -4.38 -11.34
N GLY A 87 -26.99 -3.31 -10.78
CA GLY A 87 -28.39 -3.35 -10.33
C GLY A 87 -29.34 -3.66 -11.49
#